data_AF-X0XAT1-F1
#
_entry.id   AF-X0XAT1-F1
#
_cell.length_a   1.000
_cell.length_b   1.000
_cell.length_c   1.000
_cell.angle_alpha   90.00
_cell.angle_beta   90.00
_cell.angle_gamma   90.00
#
_symmetry.space_group_name_H-M   'P 1'
#
loop_
_entity.id
_entity.type
_entity.pdbx_description
1 polymer ?
#
loop_
_entity_poly.entity_id
_entity_poly.type
_entity_poly.pdbx_seq_one_letter_code
_entity_poly.pdbx_strand_id
1 'polypeptide(L)' 'MAKILTVCRSGKKGTKKEAIAEGVLGEDYGLVGDAHADCCTHRQVSLLAIESINKMRGLGFDVGPGDFAENLTTEGIE' A
#
# COMPACT_ATOMS: atom_id res chain seq x y z
N MET A 1 0.19 -19.40 1.76
CA MET A 1 -0.74 -18.71 2.69
C MET A 1 -0.51 -17.24 2.52
N ALA A 2 -1.58 -16.48 2.29
CA ALA A 2 -1.50 -15.05 2.09
C ALA A 2 -1.13 -14.32 3.39
N LYS A 3 -0.29 -13.28 3.29
CA LYS A 3 0.08 -12.42 4.43
C LYS A 3 0.15 -10.96 4.03
N ILE A 4 -0.11 -10.08 4.99
CA ILE A 4 0.24 -8.66 4.90
C ILE A 4 1.60 -8.50 5.56
N LEU A 5 2.58 -7.99 4.82
CA LEU A 5 3.93 -7.73 5.33
C LEU A 5 4.04 -6.33 5.93
N THR A 6 3.42 -5.34 5.27
CA THR A 6 3.50 -3.93 5.65
C THR A 6 2.17 -3.23 5.40
N VAL A 7 1.80 -2.32 6.29
CA VAL A 7 0.72 -1.35 6.10
C VAL A 7 1.34 0.02 5.88
N CYS A 8 0.89 0.74 4.86
CA CYS A 8 1.44 2.02 4.44
C CYS A 8 0.33 3.08 4.24
N ARG A 9 0.59 4.32 4.63
CA ARG A 9 -0.29 5.47 4.33
C ARG A 9 0.50 6.73 4.02
N SER A 10 -0.13 7.71 3.37
CA SER A 10 0.43 9.06 3.22
C SER A 10 -0.57 10.11 3.67
N GLY A 11 -0.10 11.17 4.32
CA GLY A 11 -0.93 12.32 4.69
C GLY A 11 -1.25 13.27 3.52
N LYS A 12 -0.58 13.09 2.37
CA LYS A 12 -0.75 13.93 1.18
C LYS A 12 -0.77 13.09 -0.10
N LYS A 13 -1.56 13.51 -1.09
CA LYS A 13 -1.56 12.91 -2.43
C LYS A 13 -0.26 13.23 -3.16
N GLY A 14 0.22 12.29 -3.99
CA GLY A 14 1.45 12.45 -4.77
C GLY A 14 2.75 12.32 -3.95
N THR A 15 2.67 11.86 -2.71
CA THR A 15 3.85 11.48 -1.92
C THR A 15 3.94 9.97 -1.77
N LYS A 16 5.14 9.46 -1.52
CA LYS A 16 5.34 8.09 -1.07
C LYS A 16 4.54 7.83 0.21
N LYS A 17 4.11 6.59 0.40
CA LYS A 17 3.46 6.16 1.64
C LYS A 17 4.52 5.66 2.61
N GLU A 18 4.28 5.91 3.89
CA GLU A 18 5.16 5.52 4.98
C GLU A 18 4.56 4.31 5.70
N ALA A 19 5.43 3.41 6.16
CA ALA A 19 5.01 2.25 6.94
C ALA A 19 4.43 2.68 8.30
N ILE A 20 3.33 2.05 8.68
CA ILE A 20 2.66 2.24 9.97
C ILE A 20 2.49 0.90 10.68
N ALA A 21 2.41 0.92 12.00
CA ALA A 21 2.26 -0.29 12.80
C ALA A 21 0.91 -0.98 12.56
N GLU A 22 -0.15 -0.20 12.37
CA GLU A 22 -1.52 -0.68 12.17
C GLU A 22 -2.37 0.38 11.47
N GLY A 23 -3.54 -0.01 10.97
CA GLY A 23 -4.48 0.88 10.32
C GLY A 23 -5.91 0.35 10.34
N VAL A 24 -6.87 1.25 10.16
CA VAL A 24 -8.31 0.93 10.13
C VAL A 24 -8.83 1.08 8.72
N LEU A 25 -9.47 0.04 8.18
CA LEU A 25 -10.22 0.14 6.93
C LEU A 25 -11.66 0.54 7.25
N GLY A 26 -12.04 1.75 6.83
CA GLY A 26 -13.42 2.21 6.89
C GLY A 26 -14.23 1.67 5.71
N GLU A 27 -15.43 1.16 6.00
CA GLU A 27 -16.40 0.77 4.98
C GLU A 27 -16.69 1.95 4.04
N ASP A 28 -16.72 1.66 2.74
CA ASP A 28 -16.91 2.63 1.68
C ASP A 28 -16.01 3.87 1.77
N TYR A 29 -14.79 3.73 2.30
CA TYR A 29 -13.89 4.87 2.51
C TYR A 29 -12.42 4.52 2.23
N GLY A 30 -11.95 3.38 2.73
CA GLY A 30 -10.56 2.95 2.60
C GLY A 30 -9.74 3.09 3.88
N LEU A 31 -8.42 3.20 3.75
CA LEU A 31 -7.51 3.27 4.92
C LEU A 31 -7.60 4.63 5.61
N VAL A 32 -8.13 4.65 6.84
CA VAL A 32 -8.36 5.88 7.60
C VAL A 32 -7.05 6.66 7.81
N GLY A 33 -7.07 7.94 7.43
CA GLY A 33 -5.92 8.84 7.48
C GLY A 33 -4.98 8.75 6.27
N ASP A 34 -5.29 7.92 5.28
CA ASP A 34 -4.63 7.99 3.98
C ASP A 34 -5.21 9.10 3.10
N ALA A 35 -4.35 9.80 2.37
CA ALA A 35 -4.74 10.90 1.50
C ALA A 35 -5.65 10.48 0.32
N HIS A 36 -5.74 9.19 0.01
CA HIS A 36 -6.61 8.67 -1.05
C HIS A 36 -7.91 8.06 -0.53
N ALA A 37 -8.10 7.96 0.80
CA ALA A 37 -9.34 7.47 1.38
C ALA A 37 -10.47 8.49 1.15
N ASP A 38 -11.53 8.04 0.48
CA ASP A 38 -12.65 8.86 0.03
C ASP A 38 -13.84 7.94 -0.27
N CYS A 39 -15.06 8.37 0.04
CA CYS A 39 -16.28 7.61 -0.26
C CYS A 39 -16.74 7.71 -1.71
N CYS A 40 -16.21 8.65 -2.48
CA CYS A 40 -16.56 8.87 -3.88
C CYS A 40 -15.71 8.03 -4.84
N THR A 41 -14.74 7.24 -4.35
CA THR A 41 -13.85 6.41 -5.18
C THR A 41 -14.09 4.92 -4.93
N HIS A 42 -13.98 4.14 -6.01
CA HIS A 42 -13.94 2.68 -5.93
C HIS A 42 -12.55 2.15 -5.56
N ARG A 43 -11.50 2.97 -5.68
CA ARG A 43 -10.12 2.63 -5.32
C ARG A 43 -9.83 3.00 -3.88
N GLN A 44 -10.40 2.24 -2.94
CA GLN A 44 -10.34 2.54 -1.51
C GLN A 44 -9.08 2.01 -0.83
N VAL A 45 -8.60 0.83 -1.27
CA VAL A 45 -7.38 0.21 -0.76
C VAL A 45 -6.55 -0.30 -1.93
N SER A 46 -5.26 0.02 -1.94
CA SER A 46 -4.30 -0.53 -2.90
C SER A 46 -3.44 -1.62 -2.26
N LEU A 47 -3.16 -2.68 -3.01
CA LEU A 47 -2.27 -3.75 -2.59
C LEU A 47 -1.17 -3.93 -3.65
N LEU A 48 0.02 -4.31 -3.21
CA LEU A 48 1.10 -4.72 -4.10
C LEU A 48 1.87 -5.90 -3.48
N ALA A 49 2.07 -6.94 -4.27
CA ALA A 49 2.82 -8.12 -3.86
C ALA A 49 4.32 -7.79 -3.68
N ILE A 50 4.95 -8.33 -2.63
CA ILE A 50 6.40 -8.22 -2.41
C ILE A 50 7.17 -8.86 -3.56
N GLU A 51 6.59 -9.86 -4.22
CA GLU A 51 7.06 -10.49 -5.44
C GLU A 51 7.23 -9.46 -6.57
N SER A 52 6.30 -8.50 -6.70
CA SER A 52 6.39 -7.41 -7.68
C SER A 52 7.45 -6.37 -7.32
N ILE A 53 7.59 -6.02 -6.04
CA ILE A 53 8.66 -5.13 -5.56
C ILE A 53 10.03 -5.78 -5.79
N ASN A 54 10.15 -7.08 -5.54
CA ASN A 54 11.39 -7.83 -5.72
C ASN A 54 11.78 -7.95 -7.21
N LYS A 55 10.82 -8.03 -8.14
CA LYS A 55 11.09 -7.93 -9.59
C LYS A 55 11.78 -6.59 -9.90
N MET A 56 11.30 -5.48 -9.35
CA MET A 56 11.90 -4.16 -9.56
C MET A 56 13.27 -4.03 -8.90
N ARG A 57 13.46 -4.58 -7.69
CA ARG A 57 14.79 -4.66 -7.04
C ARG A 57 15.78 -5.47 -7.87
N GLY A 58 15.34 -6.56 -8.49
CA GLY A 58 16.15 -7.37 -9.40
C GLY A 58 16.63 -6.62 -10.65
N LEU A 59 15.91 -5.56 -11.05
CA LEU A 59 16.31 -4.65 -12.12
C LEU A 59 17.24 -3.52 -11.63
N GLY A 60 17.63 -3.52 -10.35
CA GLY A 60 18.55 -2.53 -9.76
C GLY A 60 17.88 -1.29 -9.19
N PHE A 61 16.55 -1.24 -9.09
CA PHE A 61 15.85 -0.13 -8.44
C PHE A 61 15.90 -0.24 -6.92
N ASP A 62 16.23 0.85 -6.24
CA ASP A 62 16.12 0.97 -4.79
C ASP A 62 14.70 1.37 -4.40
N VAL A 63 13.84 0.35 -4.27
CA VAL A 63 12.41 0.51 -3.94
C VAL A 63 11.98 -0.43 -2.81
N GLY A 64 10.98 -0.02 -2.05
CA GLY A 64 10.40 -0.79 -0.97
C GLY A 64 8.90 -0.57 -0.78
N PRO A 65 8.33 -1.17 0.28
CA PRO A 65 6.93 -0.97 0.66
C PRO A 65 6.55 0.51 0.72
N GLY A 66 5.45 0.87 0.08
CA GLY A 66 4.89 2.23 0.02
C GLY A 66 5.42 3.10 -1.12
N ASP A 67 6.51 2.71 -1.79
CA ASP A 67 7.10 3.47 -2.90
C ASP A 67 6.22 3.45 -4.15
N PHE A 68 5.36 2.44 -4.30
CA PHE A 68 4.40 2.33 -5.38
C PHE A 68 3.00 2.84 -4.99
N ALA A 69 2.91 3.56 -3.86
CA ALA A 69 1.67 4.06 -3.30
C ALA A 69 0.61 2.96 -3.03
N GLU A 70 1.06 1.76 -2.68
CA GLU A 70 0.21 0.71 -2.13
C GLU A 70 -0.10 0.96 -0.65
N ASN A 71 -1.30 0.62 -0.19
CA ASN A 71 -1.62 0.58 1.23
C ASN A 71 -1.09 -0.68 1.91
N LEU A 72 -1.14 -1.81 1.22
CA LEU A 72 -0.74 -3.10 1.77
C LEU A 72 0.29 -3.75 0.88
N THR A 73 1.47 -4.03 1.42
CA THR A 73 2.41 -4.93 0.77
C THR A 73 2.08 -6.35 1.20
N THR A 74 1.80 -7.23 0.24
CA THR A 74 1.34 -8.61 0.50
C THR A 74 2.40 -9.65 0.11
N GLU A 75 2.30 -10.84 0.68
CA GLU A 75 3.06 -12.03 0.26
C GLU A 75 2.08 -13.16 -0.07
N GLY A 76 2.30 -13.87 -1.18
CA GLY A 76 1.47 -15.00 -1.59
C GLY A 76 0.08 -14.62 -2.10
N ILE A 77 -0.07 -13.39 -2.60
CA ILE A 77 -1.24 -12.89 -3.35
C ILE A 77 -0.66 -12.21 -4.61
N GLU A 78 -0.85 -12.80 -5.80
CA GLU A 78 -0.49 -12.22 -7.11
C GLU A 78 -1.74 -11.83 -7.91
#